data_AF-W0GQ43-F1
#
_entry.id   AF-W0GQ43-F1
#
_cell.length_a   1.000
_cell.length_b   1.000
_cell.length_c   1.000
_cell.angle_alpha   90.00
_cell.angle_beta   90.00
_cell.angle_gamma   90.00
#
_symmetry.space_group_name_H-M   'P 1'
#
loop_
_entity.id
_entity.type
_entity.pdbx_description
1 polymer ?
#
loop_
_entity_poly.entity_id
_entity_poly.type
_entity_poly.pdbx_seq_one_letter_code
_entity_poly.pdbx_strand_id
1 'polypeptide(L)'
;MKRSIWALFFGSFLVLPLASIINFFVNDNFNTTNDLNQIVNPNRGWPAKNKDQLQIWEFLYYDTQQKIVAVNNKILNNFYAFYNNEYQKYKPTAAEHAGQPGYDEIGIPNDVINKYIKNKIILSYDMQVFSALSLRSYYIELSINKINDPTNNTINPNEYLSLWVMKYFTAGIYYQWAKIWVPDLGRTVEKPINIDFYTFGSLVKKDSDGNPIWSEGPDEAAAKVKPLLKLDPVMNKLINTIYYELFLN
;
A
#
# COMPACT_ATOMS: atom_id res chain seq x y z
N MET A 1 -21.10 -50.53 4.54
CA MET A 1 -22.07 -49.42 4.39
C MET A 1 -21.78 -48.18 5.27
N LYS A 2 -20.56 -47.98 5.81
CA LYS A 2 -20.23 -46.83 6.70
C LYS A 2 -19.20 -45.84 6.16
N ARG A 3 -18.51 -46.14 5.03
CA ARG A 3 -17.50 -45.26 4.42
C ARG A 3 -18.09 -44.24 3.42
N SER A 4 -19.25 -44.54 2.83
CA SER A 4 -19.87 -43.70 1.79
C SER A 4 -20.61 -42.47 2.33
N ILE A 5 -21.03 -42.51 3.61
CA ILE A 5 -21.79 -41.42 4.24
C ILE A 5 -20.86 -40.28 4.68
N TRP A 6 -19.63 -40.59 5.10
CA TRP A 6 -18.62 -39.58 5.46
C TRP A 6 -18.11 -38.77 4.26
N ALA A 7 -18.04 -39.37 3.06
CA ALA A 7 -17.65 -38.66 1.84
C ALA A 7 -18.71 -37.65 1.36
N LEU A 8 -20.00 -37.92 1.60
CA LEU A 8 -21.10 -37.00 1.29
C LEU A 8 -21.19 -35.83 2.28
N PHE A 9 -20.84 -36.05 3.56
CA PHE A 9 -20.78 -34.98 4.56
C PHE A 9 -19.55 -34.08 4.43
N PHE A 10 -18.37 -34.62 4.07
CA PHE A 10 -17.19 -33.80 3.75
C PHE A 10 -17.31 -33.09 2.40
N GLY A 11 -18.00 -33.69 1.42
CA GLY A 11 -18.29 -33.05 0.14
C GLY A 11 -19.21 -31.83 0.29
N SER A 12 -20.25 -31.91 1.11
CA SER A 12 -21.18 -30.79 1.32
C SER A 12 -20.59 -29.61 2.10
N PHE A 13 -19.64 -29.86 3.02
CA PHE A 13 -18.94 -28.79 3.76
C PHE A 13 -17.83 -28.09 2.95
N LEU A 14 -17.25 -28.73 1.93
CA LEU A 14 -16.23 -28.13 1.05
C LEU A 14 -16.81 -27.53 -0.24
N VAL A 15 -17.98 -28.01 -0.70
CA VAL A 15 -18.61 -27.54 -1.94
C VAL A 15 -19.36 -26.22 -1.73
N LEU A 16 -19.93 -25.95 -0.55
CA LEU A 16 -20.60 -24.67 -0.26
C LEU A 16 -19.63 -23.46 -0.25
N PRO A 17 -18.43 -23.56 0.37
CA PRO A 17 -17.37 -22.54 0.24
C PRO A 17 -17.00 -22.22 -1.20
N LEU A 18 -16.67 -23.26 -1.98
CA LEU A 18 -16.19 -23.12 -3.35
C LEU A 18 -17.29 -22.66 -4.30
N ALA A 19 -18.54 -23.07 -4.11
CA ALA A 19 -19.66 -22.63 -4.96
C ALA A 19 -19.98 -21.15 -4.77
N SER A 20 -19.87 -20.60 -3.54
CA SER A 20 -20.07 -19.17 -3.29
C SER A 20 -18.97 -18.32 -3.94
N ILE A 21 -17.72 -18.78 -3.82
CA ILE A 21 -16.53 -18.23 -4.50
C ILE A 21 -16.76 -18.29 -6.01
N ILE A 22 -17.00 -19.47 -6.60
CA ILE A 22 -17.20 -19.66 -8.04
C ILE A 22 -18.37 -18.84 -8.56
N ASN A 23 -19.53 -18.82 -7.89
CA ASN A 23 -20.67 -18.00 -8.33
C ASN A 23 -20.35 -16.51 -8.31
N PHE A 24 -19.58 -16.04 -7.33
CA PHE A 24 -19.08 -14.67 -7.33
C PHE A 24 -18.16 -14.41 -8.54
N PHE A 25 -17.25 -15.32 -8.90
CA PHE A 25 -16.39 -15.17 -10.08
C PHE A 25 -17.10 -15.34 -11.42
N VAL A 26 -18.14 -16.18 -11.50
CA VAL A 26 -18.88 -16.44 -12.74
C VAL A 26 -19.83 -15.28 -13.05
N ASN A 27 -20.38 -14.64 -12.03
CA ASN A 27 -21.30 -13.52 -12.19
C ASN A 27 -20.58 -12.16 -12.25
N ASP A 28 -19.38 -12.05 -11.65
CA ASP A 28 -18.60 -10.82 -11.69
C ASP A 28 -17.37 -10.97 -12.59
N ASN A 29 -17.34 -10.16 -13.64
CA ASN A 29 -16.18 -10.09 -14.54
C ASN A 29 -14.99 -9.46 -13.77
N PHE A 30 -14.08 -10.31 -13.27
CA PHE A 30 -12.81 -9.88 -12.66
C PHE A 30 -11.83 -9.40 -13.74
N ASN A 31 -12.20 -8.35 -14.46
CA ASN A 31 -11.23 -7.65 -15.27
C ASN A 31 -10.22 -6.98 -14.32
N THR A 32 -8.97 -7.42 -14.43
CA THR A 32 -7.80 -6.84 -13.77
C THR A 32 -7.53 -5.45 -14.32
N THR A 33 -8.41 -4.51 -14.01
CA THR A 33 -8.20 -3.11 -14.37
C THR A 33 -7.29 -2.46 -13.33
N ASN A 34 -6.29 -1.72 -13.80
CA ASN A 34 -5.52 -0.82 -12.95
C ASN A 34 -6.24 0.53 -12.76
N ASP A 35 -7.52 0.63 -13.13
CA ASP A 35 -8.33 1.83 -12.96
C ASP A 35 -8.51 2.11 -11.46
N LEU A 36 -8.06 3.28 -11.00
CA LEU A 36 -8.14 3.69 -9.59
C LEU A 36 -9.57 3.61 -9.07
N ASN A 37 -10.57 3.99 -9.88
CA ASN A 37 -11.96 3.93 -9.47
C ASN A 37 -12.42 2.49 -9.26
N GLN A 38 -12.05 1.55 -10.13
CA GLN A 38 -12.39 0.14 -9.96
C GLN A 38 -11.67 -0.51 -8.77
N ILE A 39 -10.50 0.00 -8.40
CA ILE A 39 -9.78 -0.47 -7.21
C ILE A 39 -10.55 -0.08 -5.95
N VAL A 40 -10.94 1.19 -5.78
CA VAL A 40 -11.58 1.69 -4.55
C VAL A 40 -13.10 1.57 -4.53
N ASN A 41 -13.74 1.58 -5.71
CA ASN A 41 -15.19 1.47 -5.93
C ASN A 41 -15.45 0.46 -7.07
N PRO A 42 -15.30 -0.85 -6.82
CA PRO A 42 -15.53 -1.85 -7.84
C PRO A 42 -16.98 -1.74 -8.38
N ASN A 43 -17.16 -1.78 -9.71
CA ASN A 43 -18.49 -1.63 -10.34
C ASN A 43 -19.52 -2.64 -9.84
N ARG A 44 -19.06 -3.85 -9.51
CA ARG A 44 -19.89 -4.92 -8.92
C ARG A 44 -20.35 -4.65 -7.49
N GLY A 45 -19.81 -3.62 -6.83
CA GLY A 45 -19.99 -3.37 -5.41
C GLY A 45 -19.09 -4.23 -4.51
N TRP A 46 -19.25 -4.02 -3.22
CA TRP A 46 -18.59 -4.82 -2.18
C TRP A 46 -19.49 -5.98 -1.76
N PRO A 47 -18.91 -7.15 -1.38
CA PRO A 47 -19.69 -8.23 -0.81
C PRO A 47 -20.44 -7.78 0.45
N ALA A 48 -21.50 -8.49 0.83
CA ALA A 48 -22.18 -8.20 2.09
C ALA A 48 -21.24 -8.43 3.29
N LYS A 49 -21.36 -7.59 4.33
CA LYS A 49 -20.58 -7.71 5.58
C LYS A 49 -21.24 -8.72 6.52
N ASN A 50 -21.30 -10.00 6.13
CA ASN A 50 -21.86 -11.08 6.94
C ASN A 50 -21.02 -12.37 6.85
N LYS A 51 -21.30 -13.33 7.72
CA LYS A 51 -20.55 -14.60 7.82
C LYS A 51 -20.61 -15.43 6.53
N ASP A 52 -21.71 -15.37 5.79
CA ASP A 52 -21.88 -16.12 4.53
C ASP A 52 -20.95 -15.64 3.41
N GLN A 53 -20.40 -14.43 3.52
CA GLN A 53 -19.51 -13.82 2.54
C GLN A 53 -18.05 -13.69 3.03
N LEU A 54 -17.72 -14.19 4.22
CA LEU A 54 -16.40 -14.03 4.83
C LEU A 54 -15.26 -14.52 3.91
N GLN A 55 -15.43 -15.69 3.28
CA GLN A 55 -14.41 -16.27 2.40
C GLN A 55 -14.15 -15.43 1.15
N ILE A 56 -15.16 -14.71 0.65
CA ILE A 56 -14.98 -13.79 -0.46
C ILE A 56 -14.15 -12.60 0.00
N TRP A 57 -14.40 -12.06 1.20
CA TRP A 57 -13.57 -11.00 1.76
C TRP A 57 -12.11 -11.43 1.97
N GLU A 58 -11.88 -12.63 2.51
CA GLU A 58 -10.53 -13.20 2.70
C GLU A 58 -9.81 -13.38 1.34
N PHE A 59 -10.51 -13.87 0.33
CA PHE A 59 -9.97 -13.93 -1.03
C PHE A 59 -9.58 -12.54 -1.55
N LEU A 60 -10.47 -11.55 -1.39
CA LEU A 60 -10.19 -10.19 -1.86
C LEU A 60 -8.99 -9.57 -1.14
N TYR A 61 -8.81 -9.89 0.14
CA TYR A 61 -7.64 -9.47 0.89
C TYR A 61 -6.37 -10.04 0.28
N TYR A 62 -6.33 -11.37 0.08
CA TYR A 62 -5.17 -12.04 -0.52
C TYR A 62 -4.84 -11.50 -1.92
N ASP A 63 -5.84 -11.37 -2.80
CA ASP A 63 -5.68 -10.78 -4.14
C ASP A 63 -5.12 -9.35 -4.08
N THR A 64 -5.65 -8.53 -3.16
CA THR A 64 -5.18 -7.15 -2.96
C THR A 64 -3.72 -7.13 -2.51
N GLN A 65 -3.33 -7.98 -1.56
CA GLN A 65 -1.95 -8.09 -1.08
C GLN A 65 -0.98 -8.50 -2.20
N GLN A 66 -1.35 -9.48 -3.02
CA GLN A 66 -0.53 -9.88 -4.18
C GLN A 66 -0.35 -8.71 -5.17
N LYS A 67 -1.39 -7.92 -5.41
CA LYS A 67 -1.31 -6.73 -6.28
C LYS A 67 -0.44 -5.63 -5.69
N ILE A 68 -0.51 -5.38 -4.37
CA ILE A 68 0.39 -4.45 -3.67
C ILE A 68 1.84 -4.87 -3.89
N VAL A 69 2.16 -6.15 -3.66
CA VAL A 69 3.51 -6.70 -3.86
C VAL A 69 3.96 -6.54 -5.31
N ALA A 70 3.10 -6.86 -6.27
CA ALA A 70 3.42 -6.74 -7.70
C ALA A 70 3.73 -5.30 -8.11
N VAL A 71 2.92 -4.33 -7.67
CA VAL A 71 3.13 -2.90 -7.95
C VAL A 71 4.39 -2.38 -7.26
N ASN A 72 4.62 -2.77 -6.00
CA ASN A 72 5.84 -2.40 -5.27
C ASN A 72 7.10 -2.94 -5.97
N ASN A 73 7.08 -4.22 -6.38
CA ASN A 73 8.18 -4.83 -7.11
C ASN A 73 8.42 -4.14 -8.46
N LYS A 74 7.36 -3.70 -9.15
CA LYS A 74 7.49 -2.92 -10.39
C LYS A 74 8.19 -1.58 -10.15
N ILE A 75 7.80 -0.84 -9.11
CA ILE A 75 8.45 0.42 -8.70
C ILE A 75 9.94 0.18 -8.40
N LEU A 76 10.24 -0.85 -7.60
CA LEU A 76 11.61 -1.17 -7.21
C LEU A 76 12.47 -1.65 -8.37
N ASN A 77 11.96 -2.53 -9.23
CA ASN A 77 12.71 -3.02 -10.38
C ASN A 77 13.05 -1.87 -11.35
N ASN A 78 12.13 -0.92 -11.55
CA ASN A 78 12.41 0.27 -12.35
C ASN A 78 13.51 1.13 -11.72
N PHE A 79 13.48 1.30 -10.39
CA PHE A 79 14.52 2.02 -9.67
C PHE A 79 15.87 1.30 -9.71
N TYR A 80 15.89 -0.02 -9.57
CA TYR A 80 17.11 -0.84 -9.67
C TYR A 80 17.75 -0.73 -11.05
N ALA A 81 16.94 -0.82 -12.12
CA ALA A 81 17.42 -0.65 -13.49
C ALA A 81 17.99 0.75 -13.71
N PHE A 82 17.29 1.79 -13.25
CA PHE A 82 17.78 3.17 -13.29
C PHE A 82 19.13 3.30 -12.56
N TYR A 83 19.21 2.82 -11.33
CA TYR A 83 20.40 2.97 -10.50
C TYR A 83 21.62 2.27 -11.11
N ASN A 84 21.43 1.05 -11.60
CA ASN A 84 22.51 0.31 -12.27
C ASN A 84 22.98 1.03 -13.55
N ASN A 85 22.07 1.66 -14.30
CA ASN A 85 22.45 2.44 -15.48
C ASN A 85 23.25 3.70 -15.10
N GLU A 86 22.82 4.44 -14.07
CA GLU A 86 23.58 5.61 -13.59
C GLU A 86 24.93 5.19 -13.01
N TYR A 87 25.00 4.05 -12.29
CA TYR A 87 26.27 3.51 -11.84
C TYR A 87 27.23 3.28 -13.02
N GLN A 88 26.80 2.61 -14.09
CA GLN A 88 27.67 2.38 -15.26
C GLN A 88 28.14 3.69 -15.92
N LYS A 89 27.28 4.73 -15.90
CA LYS A 89 27.62 6.06 -16.41
C LYS A 89 28.65 6.80 -15.57
N TYR A 90 28.55 6.74 -14.23
CA TYR A 90 29.44 7.47 -13.31
C TYR A 90 30.63 6.66 -12.80
N LYS A 91 30.66 5.34 -13.04
CA LYS A 91 31.75 4.43 -12.65
C LYS A 91 33.14 4.96 -13.06
N PRO A 92 33.37 5.52 -14.27
CA PRO A 92 34.69 6.03 -14.66
C PRO A 92 35.22 7.16 -13.76
N THR A 93 34.33 7.95 -13.17
CA THR A 93 34.66 9.10 -12.31
C THR A 93 34.44 8.82 -10.82
N ALA A 94 34.08 7.58 -10.46
CA ALA A 94 33.69 7.22 -9.10
C ALA A 94 34.82 7.41 -8.09
N ALA A 95 36.08 7.19 -8.48
CA ALA A 95 37.23 7.33 -7.59
C ALA A 95 37.41 8.76 -7.03
N GLU A 96 36.93 9.77 -7.76
CA GLU A 96 37.05 11.19 -7.39
C GLU A 96 35.84 11.69 -6.59
N HIS A 97 34.69 11.02 -6.71
CA HIS A 97 33.41 11.52 -6.21
C HIS A 97 32.73 10.62 -5.19
N ALA A 98 33.07 9.33 -5.09
CA ALA A 98 32.43 8.41 -4.16
C ALA A 98 32.57 8.88 -2.71
N GLY A 99 31.43 8.98 -2.02
CA GLY A 99 31.34 9.44 -0.63
C GLY A 99 31.57 10.94 -0.44
N GLN A 100 31.79 11.71 -1.50
CA GLN A 100 31.94 13.16 -1.41
C GLN A 100 30.58 13.85 -1.23
N PRO A 101 30.55 15.05 -0.62
CA PRO A 101 29.31 15.83 -0.49
C PRO A 101 28.60 16.02 -1.84
N GLY A 102 27.31 15.68 -1.89
CA GLY A 102 26.51 15.76 -3.11
C GLY A 102 26.49 14.48 -3.96
N TYR A 103 27.29 13.48 -3.60
CA TYR A 103 27.33 12.17 -4.24
C TYR A 103 26.98 11.07 -3.23
N ASP A 104 26.69 9.89 -3.74
CA ASP A 104 26.53 8.69 -2.92
C ASP A 104 27.85 7.94 -2.71
N GLU A 105 27.81 6.84 -1.95
CA GLU A 105 28.94 5.98 -1.61
C GLU A 105 29.60 5.26 -2.79
N ILE A 106 29.06 5.39 -4.01
CA ILE A 106 29.66 4.85 -5.24
C ILE A 106 29.87 5.91 -6.32
N GLY A 107 29.65 7.19 -6.02
CA GLY A 107 29.96 8.32 -6.89
C GLY A 107 28.83 8.73 -7.84
N ILE A 108 27.58 8.30 -7.61
CA ILE A 108 26.42 8.82 -8.34
C ILE A 108 25.96 10.13 -7.66
N PRO A 109 25.72 11.21 -8.43
CA PRO A 109 25.17 12.44 -7.87
C PRO A 109 23.81 12.23 -7.19
N ASN A 110 23.64 12.76 -5.97
CA ASN A 110 22.41 12.63 -5.20
C ASN A 110 21.24 13.36 -5.87
N ASP A 111 21.48 14.45 -6.60
CA ASP A 111 20.46 15.19 -7.33
C ASP A 111 19.85 14.34 -8.47
N VAL A 112 20.65 13.50 -9.13
CA VAL A 112 20.20 12.58 -10.18
C VAL A 112 19.24 11.53 -9.59
N ILE A 113 19.62 10.92 -8.46
CA ILE A 113 18.78 9.96 -7.74
C ILE A 113 17.48 10.61 -7.28
N ASN A 114 17.58 11.78 -6.62
CA ASN A 114 16.43 12.53 -6.11
C ASN A 114 15.48 12.97 -7.23
N LYS A 115 16.03 13.38 -8.39
CA LYS A 115 15.25 13.76 -9.57
C LYS A 115 14.48 12.57 -10.13
N TYR A 116 15.06 11.37 -10.13
CA TYR A 116 14.34 10.16 -10.54
C TYR A 116 13.21 9.84 -9.57
N ILE A 117 13.48 9.81 -8.26
CA ILE A 117 12.45 9.55 -7.23
C ILE A 117 11.29 10.54 -7.40
N LYS A 118 11.59 11.83 -7.50
CA LYS A 118 10.58 12.88 -7.66
C LYS A 118 9.78 12.76 -8.95
N ASN A 119 10.42 12.55 -10.09
CA ASN A 119 9.74 12.68 -11.38
C ASN A 119 9.23 11.36 -11.95
N LYS A 120 9.76 10.22 -11.49
CA LYS A 120 9.47 8.89 -12.03
C LYS A 120 8.81 7.95 -11.04
N ILE A 121 9.00 8.14 -9.74
CA ILE A 121 8.34 7.32 -8.71
C ILE A 121 7.15 8.09 -8.12
N ILE A 122 7.38 9.26 -7.50
CA ILE A 122 6.34 10.05 -6.84
C ILE A 122 5.19 10.38 -7.81
N LEU A 123 5.51 10.86 -9.01
CA LEU A 123 4.50 11.26 -10.00
C LEU A 123 3.98 10.09 -10.86
N SER A 124 4.28 8.84 -10.52
CA SER A 124 3.86 7.69 -11.30
C SER A 124 2.42 7.29 -11.03
N TYR A 125 1.76 6.75 -12.06
CA TYR A 125 0.46 6.10 -11.91
C TYR A 125 0.55 4.86 -11.00
N ASP A 126 1.67 4.13 -11.03
CA ASP A 126 1.90 2.98 -10.17
C ASP A 126 1.83 3.35 -8.68
N MET A 127 2.26 4.56 -8.30
CA MET A 127 2.16 5.04 -6.92
C MET A 127 0.71 5.38 -6.51
N GLN A 128 -0.11 5.86 -7.44
CA GLN A 128 -1.55 6.02 -7.22
C GLN A 128 -2.24 4.66 -7.06
N VAL A 129 -1.87 3.69 -7.89
CA VAL A 129 -2.37 2.31 -7.80
C VAL A 129 -1.98 1.66 -6.49
N PHE A 130 -0.73 1.83 -6.05
CA PHE A 130 -0.27 1.36 -4.74
C PHE A 130 -1.13 1.93 -3.61
N SER A 131 -1.33 3.25 -3.60
CA SER A 131 -2.14 3.94 -2.58
C SER A 131 -3.60 3.48 -2.58
N ALA A 132 -4.20 3.31 -3.76
CA ALA A 132 -5.56 2.80 -3.91
C ALA A 132 -5.69 1.34 -3.42
N LEU A 133 -4.70 0.49 -3.70
CA LEU A 133 -4.69 -0.90 -3.24
C LEU A 133 -4.49 -0.98 -1.71
N SER A 134 -3.65 -0.13 -1.12
CA SER A 134 -3.51 -0.05 0.34
C SER A 134 -4.83 0.34 1.00
N LEU A 135 -5.53 1.38 0.49
CA LEU A 135 -6.86 1.76 0.97
C LEU A 135 -7.88 0.63 0.86
N ARG A 136 -7.89 -0.07 -0.28
CA ARG A 136 -8.74 -1.24 -0.47
C ARG A 136 -8.42 -2.33 0.56
N SER A 137 -7.14 -2.57 0.84
CA SER A 137 -6.73 -3.53 1.87
C SER A 137 -7.28 -3.16 3.24
N TYR A 138 -7.15 -1.89 3.65
CA TYR A 138 -7.67 -1.42 4.94
C TYR A 138 -9.19 -1.61 5.04
N TYR A 139 -9.93 -1.29 3.98
CA TYR A 139 -11.39 -1.48 3.96
C TYR A 139 -11.79 -2.97 4.05
N ILE A 140 -11.05 -3.85 3.37
CA ILE A 140 -11.29 -5.30 3.43
C ILE A 140 -10.97 -5.83 4.83
N GLU A 141 -9.84 -5.44 5.42
CA GLU A 141 -9.44 -5.86 6.76
C GLU A 141 -10.46 -5.43 7.81
N LEU A 142 -10.89 -4.16 7.77
CA LEU A 142 -11.95 -3.64 8.61
C LEU A 142 -13.26 -4.42 8.46
N SER A 143 -13.61 -4.80 7.23
CA SER A 143 -14.83 -5.57 6.96
C SER A 143 -14.73 -7.00 7.49
N ILE A 144 -13.59 -7.67 7.33
CA ILE A 144 -13.33 -9.00 7.90
C ILE A 144 -13.42 -8.94 9.43
N ASN A 145 -12.79 -7.94 10.06
CA ASN A 145 -12.80 -7.76 11.50
C ASN A 145 -14.23 -7.58 12.02
N LYS A 146 -15.05 -6.73 11.38
CA LYS A 146 -16.46 -6.54 11.75
C LYS A 146 -17.36 -7.75 11.51
N ILE A 147 -17.08 -8.55 10.47
CA ILE A 147 -17.77 -9.82 10.26
C ILE A 147 -17.44 -10.80 11.38
N ASN A 148 -16.20 -10.80 11.85
CA ASN A 148 -15.73 -11.68 12.91
C ASN A 148 -16.22 -11.27 14.29
N ASP A 149 -16.17 -9.98 14.59
CA ASP A 149 -16.65 -9.35 15.80
C ASP A 149 -17.20 -7.97 15.42
N PRO A 150 -18.52 -7.72 15.51
CA PRO A 150 -19.11 -6.42 15.16
C PRO A 150 -18.54 -5.22 15.92
N THR A 151 -17.90 -5.45 17.08
CA THR A 151 -17.26 -4.41 17.89
C THR A 151 -15.81 -4.14 17.48
N ASN A 152 -15.20 -5.04 16.70
CA ASN A 152 -13.84 -4.88 16.21
C ASN A 152 -13.82 -4.03 14.93
N ASN A 153 -13.52 -2.75 15.09
CA ASN A 153 -13.38 -1.79 14.01
C ASN A 153 -11.91 -1.50 13.64
N THR A 154 -10.95 -2.35 14.02
CA THR A 154 -9.52 -2.08 13.82
C THR A 154 -9.00 -2.52 12.45
N ILE A 155 -7.85 -1.96 12.06
CA ILE A 155 -6.95 -2.48 11.00
C ILE A 155 -5.56 -2.61 11.60
N ASN A 156 -4.58 -3.09 10.84
CA ASN A 156 -3.18 -3.13 11.25
C ASN A 156 -2.72 -1.73 11.77
N PRO A 157 -2.33 -1.60 13.05
CA PRO A 157 -1.95 -0.31 13.64
C PRO A 157 -0.80 0.40 12.93
N ASN A 158 0.08 -0.34 12.23
CA ASN A 158 1.16 0.25 11.44
C ASN A 158 0.65 1.11 10.27
N GLU A 159 -0.61 0.93 9.87
CA GLU A 159 -1.24 1.62 8.75
C GLU A 159 -2.04 2.86 9.18
N TYR A 160 -2.20 3.09 10.50
CA TYR A 160 -2.96 4.23 11.01
C TYR A 160 -2.38 5.56 10.55
N LEU A 161 -1.04 5.67 10.53
CA LEU A 161 -0.37 6.86 9.98
C LEU A 161 -0.72 7.06 8.51
N SER A 162 -0.64 6.02 7.69
CA SER A 162 -0.96 6.07 6.26
C SER A 162 -2.38 6.59 6.05
N LEU A 163 -3.38 5.99 6.69
CA LEU A 163 -4.78 6.41 6.56
C LEU A 163 -5.02 7.85 7.07
N TRP A 164 -4.40 8.22 8.19
CA TRP A 164 -4.50 9.56 8.75
C TRP A 164 -3.93 10.62 7.80
N VAL A 165 -2.78 10.35 7.18
CA VAL A 165 -2.18 11.25 6.18
C VAL A 165 -3.08 11.37 4.95
N MET A 166 -3.63 10.25 4.47
CA MET A 166 -4.57 10.24 3.35
C MET A 166 -5.81 11.09 3.65
N LYS A 167 -6.34 11.03 4.89
CA LYS A 167 -7.50 11.80 5.33
C LYS A 167 -7.24 13.30 5.38
N TYR A 168 -6.18 13.73 6.05
CA TYR A 168 -5.98 15.15 6.38
C TYR A 168 -5.20 15.92 5.33
N PHE A 169 -4.36 15.25 4.54
CA PHE A 169 -3.51 15.90 3.54
C PHE A 169 -3.86 15.49 2.11
N THR A 170 -4.78 14.54 1.91
CA THR A 170 -5.07 13.94 0.59
C THR A 170 -3.77 13.46 -0.06
N ALA A 171 -2.92 12.83 0.74
CA ALA A 171 -1.56 12.51 0.38
C ALA A 171 -1.25 11.03 0.55
N GLY A 172 -0.44 10.48 -0.35
CA GLY A 172 0.13 9.15 -0.19
C GLY A 172 1.50 9.25 0.47
N ILE A 173 1.79 8.31 1.35
CA ILE A 173 3.14 8.12 1.90
C ILE A 173 3.69 6.79 1.43
N TYR A 174 5.00 6.74 1.23
CA TYR A 174 5.68 5.53 0.81
C TYR A 174 7.09 5.54 1.36
N TYR A 175 7.50 4.42 1.90
CA TYR A 175 8.85 4.24 2.39
C TYR A 175 9.35 2.85 2.04
N GLN A 176 10.47 2.77 1.33
CA GLN A 176 11.10 1.49 1.02
C GLN A 176 12.61 1.65 0.96
N TRP A 177 13.32 0.71 1.58
CA TRP A 177 14.75 0.52 1.37
C TRP A 177 14.96 -0.30 0.10
N ALA A 178 15.49 0.35 -0.94
CA ALA A 178 15.92 -0.28 -2.18
C ALA A 178 17.29 -0.94 -1.95
N LYS A 179 17.34 -2.27 -2.00
CA LYS A 179 18.57 -3.06 -1.82
C LYS A 179 19.09 -3.48 -3.20
N ILE A 180 20.09 -2.76 -3.70
CA ILE A 180 20.56 -2.86 -5.08
C ILE A 180 21.87 -3.62 -5.11
N TRP A 181 21.87 -4.80 -5.72
CA TRP A 181 23.11 -5.53 -5.99
C TRP A 181 23.86 -4.86 -7.15
N VAL A 182 25.12 -4.46 -6.90
CA VAL A 182 26.02 -3.91 -7.93
C VAL A 182 27.11 -4.97 -8.21
N PRO A 183 26.97 -5.77 -9.28
CA PRO A 183 27.86 -6.90 -9.54
C PRO A 183 29.35 -6.53 -9.58
N ASP A 184 29.66 -5.41 -10.22
CA ASP A 184 31.04 -4.93 -10.38
C ASP A 184 31.73 -4.59 -9.05
N LEU A 185 30.95 -4.25 -8.02
CA LEU A 185 31.46 -3.96 -6.69
C LEU A 185 31.39 -5.17 -5.76
N GLY A 186 30.73 -6.26 -6.19
CA GLY A 186 30.49 -7.44 -5.36
C GLY A 186 29.73 -7.15 -4.07
N ARG A 187 28.90 -6.09 -4.03
CA ARG A 187 28.16 -5.67 -2.83
C ARG A 187 26.77 -5.12 -3.13
N THR A 188 25.95 -5.09 -2.09
CA THR A 188 24.65 -4.41 -2.08
C THR A 188 24.81 -2.97 -1.61
N VAL A 189 24.16 -2.06 -2.34
CA VAL A 189 23.99 -0.65 -1.97
C VAL A 189 22.53 -0.45 -1.55
N GLU A 190 22.32 0.26 -0.44
CA GLU A 190 20.98 0.55 0.07
C GLU A 190 20.63 2.02 -0.15
N LYS A 191 19.47 2.27 -0.78
CA LYS A 191 18.95 3.61 -1.03
C LYS A 191 17.54 3.76 -0.48
N PRO A 192 17.23 4.81 0.30
CA PRO A 192 15.88 5.05 0.74
C PRO A 192 15.05 5.70 -0.37
N ILE A 193 13.87 5.16 -0.62
CA ILE A 193 12.82 5.84 -1.38
C ILE A 193 11.82 6.33 -0.32
N ASN A 194 11.92 7.61 0.04
CA ASN A 194 11.09 8.23 1.07
C ASN A 194 10.17 9.29 0.45
N ILE A 195 8.87 9.03 0.50
CA ILE A 195 7.81 9.96 0.09
C ILE A 195 7.05 10.37 1.35
N ASP A 196 7.42 11.53 1.89
CA ASP A 196 6.79 12.24 3.02
C ASP A 196 6.56 11.47 4.33
N PHE A 197 7.08 10.24 4.46
CA PHE A 197 6.80 9.37 5.61
C PHE A 197 7.20 10.02 6.95
N TYR A 198 8.45 10.50 7.04
CA TYR A 198 8.95 11.17 8.25
C TYR A 198 8.39 12.58 8.44
N THR A 199 7.97 13.24 7.35
CA THR A 199 7.38 14.59 7.41
C THR A 199 6.08 14.53 8.20
N PHE A 200 5.17 13.63 7.83
CA PHE A 200 3.84 13.58 8.42
C PHE A 200 3.80 12.92 9.79
N GLY A 201 4.68 11.95 10.07
CA GLY A 201 4.75 11.31 11.39
C GLY A 201 5.02 12.31 12.54
N SER A 202 5.65 13.43 12.23
CA SER A 202 5.92 14.50 13.21
C SER A 202 4.71 15.38 13.55
N LEU A 203 3.63 15.31 12.77
CA LEU A 203 2.46 16.20 12.88
C LEU A 203 1.28 15.58 13.62
N VAL A 204 1.43 14.32 14.03
CA VAL A 204 0.37 13.60 14.74
C VAL A 204 0.38 14.04 16.19
N LYS A 205 -0.75 14.56 16.66
CA LYS A 205 -0.95 14.90 18.06
C LYS A 205 -0.75 13.70 18.95
N LYS A 206 -0.22 13.94 20.15
CA LYS A 206 0.06 12.89 21.14
C LYS A 206 -0.69 13.18 22.44
N ASP A 207 -1.15 12.12 23.09
CA ASP A 207 -1.71 12.19 24.43
C ASP A 207 -0.62 12.42 25.49
N SER A 208 -1.03 12.44 26.76
CA SER A 208 -0.12 12.61 27.90
C SER A 208 0.94 11.51 28.02
N ASP A 209 0.68 10.33 27.46
CA ASP A 209 1.59 9.18 27.48
C ASP A 209 2.47 9.13 26.21
N GLY A 210 2.34 10.11 25.31
CA GLY A 210 3.09 10.19 24.08
C GLY A 210 2.55 9.32 22.94
N ASN A 211 1.35 8.75 23.10
CA ASN A 211 0.71 7.94 22.06
C ASN A 211 -0.01 8.81 21.04
N PRO A 212 0.03 8.46 19.74
CA PRO A 212 -0.71 9.16 18.70
C PRO A 212 -2.23 9.19 18.94
N ILE A 213 -2.86 10.35 18.77
CA ILE A 213 -4.32 10.55 18.80
C ILE A 213 -4.85 10.56 17.36
N TRP A 214 -5.13 9.38 16.81
CA TRP A 214 -5.50 9.21 15.40
C TRP A 214 -6.88 9.77 15.02
N SER A 215 -7.76 9.97 16.00
CA SER A 215 -9.09 10.55 15.79
C SER A 215 -9.05 12.07 15.54
N GLU A 216 -7.94 12.73 15.91
CA GLU A 216 -7.77 14.16 15.75
C GLU A 216 -7.00 14.53 14.49
N GLY A 217 -7.29 15.71 13.96
CA GLY A 217 -6.51 16.30 12.88
C GLY A 217 -5.13 16.78 13.32
N PRO A 218 -4.27 17.13 12.35
CA PRO A 218 -2.93 17.64 12.65
C PRO A 218 -2.98 19.00 13.37
N ASP A 219 -1.88 19.33 14.06
CA ASP A 219 -1.69 20.66 14.66
C ASP A 219 -1.67 21.79 13.62
N GLU A 220 -1.83 23.05 14.07
CA GLU A 220 -1.84 24.25 13.21
C GLU A 220 -0.58 24.39 12.33
N ALA A 221 0.55 23.79 12.73
CA ALA A 221 1.78 23.72 11.95
C ALA A 221 1.60 23.00 10.58
N ALA A 222 0.57 22.18 10.43
CA ALA A 222 0.28 21.42 9.22
C ALA A 222 -0.16 22.27 8.02
N ALA A 223 -0.65 23.50 8.25
CA ALA A 223 -1.05 24.40 7.16
C ALA A 223 0.10 24.72 6.18
N LYS A 224 1.36 24.50 6.59
CA LYS A 224 2.55 24.76 5.77
C LYS A 224 3.04 23.54 4.98
N VAL A 225 2.51 22.35 5.25
CA VAL A 225 3.02 21.11 4.66
C VAL A 225 2.41 20.91 3.28
N LYS A 226 3.27 20.68 2.29
CA LYS A 226 2.87 20.38 0.91
C LYS A 226 3.25 18.94 0.60
N PRO A 227 2.27 18.04 0.36
CA PRO A 227 2.58 16.67 0.01
C PRO A 227 3.30 16.61 -1.35
N LEU A 228 4.33 15.78 -1.43
CA LEU A 228 5.01 15.37 -2.65
C LEU A 228 4.07 14.55 -3.53
N LEU A 229 3.31 13.64 -2.93
CA LEU A 229 2.32 12.80 -3.60
C LEU A 229 0.90 13.23 -3.19
N LYS A 230 0.21 13.91 -4.11
CA LYS A 230 -1.23 14.15 -3.98
C LYS A 230 -2.02 12.97 -4.53
N LEU A 231 -2.98 12.48 -3.78
CA LEU A 231 -3.84 11.38 -4.21
C LEU A 231 -4.91 11.84 -5.17
N ASP A 232 -5.29 10.95 -6.07
CA ASP A 232 -6.45 11.14 -6.94
C ASP A 232 -7.74 11.30 -6.12
N PRO A 233 -8.59 12.31 -6.41
CA PRO A 233 -9.83 12.56 -5.68
C PRO A 233 -10.80 11.37 -5.63
N VAL A 234 -10.71 10.41 -6.56
CA VAL A 234 -11.55 9.21 -6.55
C VAL A 234 -11.43 8.40 -5.25
N MET A 235 -10.28 8.49 -4.58
CA MET A 235 -10.01 7.77 -3.33
C MET A 235 -10.72 8.40 -2.12
N ASN A 236 -11.10 9.69 -2.19
CA ASN A 236 -11.59 10.47 -1.03
C ASN A 236 -12.79 9.83 -0.34
N LYS A 237 -13.72 9.26 -1.11
CA LYS A 237 -14.90 8.60 -0.55
C LYS A 237 -14.49 7.43 0.35
N LEU A 238 -13.63 6.55 -0.15
CA LEU A 238 -13.19 5.37 0.60
C LEU A 238 -12.30 5.74 1.79
N ILE A 239 -11.39 6.71 1.62
CA ILE A 239 -10.58 7.28 2.72
C ILE A 239 -11.49 7.72 3.87
N ASN A 240 -12.50 8.53 3.56
CA ASN A 240 -13.43 9.03 4.56
C ASN A 240 -14.20 7.88 5.23
N THR A 241 -14.74 6.93 4.46
CA THR A 241 -15.47 5.78 5.00
C THR A 241 -14.62 5.00 6.01
N ILE A 242 -13.40 4.62 5.65
CA ILE A 242 -12.52 3.84 6.53
C ILE A 242 -12.17 4.65 7.78
N TYR A 243 -11.77 5.93 7.61
CA TYR A 243 -11.40 6.79 8.73
C TYR A 243 -12.54 6.96 9.74
N TYR A 244 -13.76 7.24 9.26
CA TYR A 244 -14.93 7.37 10.12
C TYR A 244 -15.24 6.05 10.84
N GLU A 245 -15.20 4.93 10.14
CA GLU A 245 -15.50 3.62 10.73
C GLU A 245 -14.47 3.16 11.77
N LEU A 246 -13.19 3.56 11.64
CA LEU A 246 -12.08 3.12 12.48
C LEU A 246 -11.87 4.01 13.71
N PHE A 247 -11.98 5.34 13.56
CA PHE A 247 -11.57 6.29 14.61
C PHE A 247 -12.70 7.12 15.22
N LEU A 248 -13.87 7.16 14.58
CA LEU A 248 -14.96 8.07 14.97
C LEU A 248 -16.30 7.36 15.25
N ASN A 249 -16.34 6.02 15.15
CA ASN A 249 -17.54 5.20 15.35
C ASN A 249 -17.29 4.18 16.46
#